data_AF-A0AAV2BY71-F1
#
_entry.id   AF-A0AAV2BY71-F1
#
_cell.length_a   1.000
_cell.length_b   1.000
_cell.length_c   1.000
_cell.angle_alpha   90.00
_cell.angle_beta   90.00
_cell.angle_gamma   90.00
#
_symmetry.space_group_name_H-M   'P 1'
#
loop_
_entity.id
_entity.type
_entity.pdbx_description
1 polymer ?
#
loop_
_entity_poly.entity_id
_entity_poly.type
_entity_poly.pdbx_seq_one_letter_code
_entity_poly.pdbx_strand_id
1 'polypeptide(L)'
;MVRVEFCAGGLVFFLLLLATASGRVLKAESENSESSNSTSSNSTTQQISEDVPEPSYYLSYVHQPSSQEATIHQISKNLLEITQELVSFGPRSGDFNTTVQNRLAELRNLPPSEVAELLAAHGVRVPRKRGITCDFNAPFYRSMDGSCNNLEHPCWGKSGEPYQRWLQPVYADGHHREQMNHLTAFIDASLVYGSSEEEMRKLREHGGTGAKLAMDYSTGWSYPPRKDRPCKAGQSICDKRCFHAGERRANENPFLAALHTMWAREHNRLVDALRVRGWPEETLFHVVRKIVGAVMQHITYKEYLPRILGEELADILQLSVPTKNYRYDPNLNPTIYNVFATAAFRYGHSSLSERYQRVGHMPGTSPLLSGDFFNMDDYCSPHSDPIASLLSAQAYQHAQRVDNLFSRQVTNHLFAKKMNDPGLDLFSINIQRGRDHGLAPYTKWREVCGLPKVKDYSDLRHYMPEHVIERLAAVYGPAGLHEIDLFAAGVSEFPVNGGLLGPTFTCIVSHQFKLLKFGDRFWYENTHNPGKFSNEQIASIQKTTLASLLCRNTDVQEIHRNIFDVESPSNLRVPCSAILRETDLDVNLWP
;
A
#
# COMPACT_ATOMS: atom_id res chain seq x y z
N MET A 1 3.75 30.83 -17.66
CA MET A 1 3.96 31.35 -16.30
C MET A 1 4.39 30.16 -15.45
N VAL A 2 5.66 30.10 -15.02
CA VAL A 2 6.18 28.97 -14.25
C VAL A 2 5.65 29.09 -12.82
N ARG A 3 4.70 28.23 -12.43
CA ARG A 3 4.24 28.12 -11.03
C ARG A 3 5.16 27.15 -10.29
N VAL A 4 5.64 27.57 -9.13
CA VAL A 4 6.50 26.78 -8.27
C VAL A 4 5.67 26.39 -7.04
N GLU A 5 5.34 25.11 -6.91
CA GLU A 5 4.69 24.56 -5.72
C GLU A 5 5.74 23.91 -4.81
N PHE A 6 5.56 24.05 -3.50
CA PHE A 6 6.41 23.45 -2.48
C PHE A 6 5.68 22.24 -1.88
N CYS A 7 6.21 21.04 -2.12
CA CYS A 7 5.60 19.82 -1.59
C CYS A 7 5.77 19.74 -0.06
N ALA A 8 4.77 19.18 0.61
CA ALA A 8 4.61 19.21 2.06
C ALA A 8 5.60 18.30 2.82
N GLY A 9 6.53 17.66 2.12
CA GLY A 9 7.68 16.98 2.68
C GLY A 9 8.64 17.90 3.44
N GLY A 10 8.20 18.47 4.58
CA GLY A 10 9.02 18.89 5.72
C GLY A 10 8.92 20.36 6.16
N LEU A 11 7.78 20.75 6.75
CA LEU A 11 7.60 22.10 7.31
C LEU A 11 7.83 22.23 8.83
N VAL A 12 8.53 21.28 9.48
CA VAL A 12 8.69 21.29 10.96
C VAL A 12 10.04 21.89 11.40
N PHE A 13 11.05 21.99 10.52
CA PHE A 13 12.38 22.43 10.93
C PHE A 13 12.56 23.95 11.05
N PHE A 14 11.68 24.78 10.47
CA PHE A 14 11.82 26.23 10.59
C PHE A 14 11.53 26.72 12.02
N LEU A 15 10.70 25.99 12.79
CA LEU A 15 10.37 26.33 14.17
C LEU A 15 11.40 25.78 15.19
N LEU A 16 11.99 24.61 14.92
CA LEU A 16 13.03 24.01 15.79
C LEU A 16 14.42 24.64 15.61
N LEU A 17 14.75 25.13 14.42
CA LEU A 17 15.97 25.93 14.21
C LEU A 17 15.91 27.29 14.91
N LEU A 18 14.74 27.94 14.94
CA LEU A 18 14.59 29.23 15.63
C LEU A 18 14.77 29.08 17.16
N ALA A 19 14.34 27.95 17.73
CA ALA A 19 14.48 27.65 19.16
C ALA A 19 15.92 27.27 19.57
N THR A 20 16.73 26.75 18.65
CA THR A 20 18.12 26.36 18.92
C THR A 20 19.16 27.41 18.49
N ALA A 21 18.82 28.28 17.53
CA ALA A 21 19.68 29.38 17.09
C ALA A 21 19.45 30.70 17.85
N SER A 22 18.28 30.89 18.46
CA SER A 22 17.97 32.08 19.26
C SER A 22 17.82 31.66 20.72
N GLY A 23 18.82 31.90 21.56
CA GLY A 23 18.74 31.69 23.02
C GLY A 23 17.73 32.62 23.71
N ARG A 24 16.47 32.67 23.23
CA ARG A 24 15.37 33.44 23.79
C ARG A 24 14.17 32.51 23.94
N VAL A 25 13.96 32.08 25.18
CA VAL A 25 12.73 31.45 25.65
C VAL A 25 11.60 32.48 25.50
N LEU A 26 10.59 32.17 24.70
CA LEU A 26 9.34 32.92 24.69
C LEU A 26 8.62 32.66 26.02
N LYS A 27 8.46 33.72 26.83
CA LYS A 27 7.59 33.75 28.01
C LYS A 27 6.14 33.65 27.52
N ALA A 28 5.44 32.59 27.92
CA ALA A 28 3.98 32.61 27.99
C ALA A 28 3.60 33.03 29.42
N GLU A 29 2.76 34.05 29.52
CA GLU A 29 2.17 34.53 30.77
C GLU A 29 1.21 33.47 31.32
N SER A 30 1.35 33.19 32.62
CA SER A 30 0.47 32.31 33.39
C SER A 30 -0.59 33.14 34.11
N GLU A 31 -1.87 32.81 33.91
CA GLU A 31 -2.90 33.10 34.91
C GLU A 31 -2.96 31.93 35.92
N ASN A 32 -2.98 32.30 37.20
CA ASN A 32 -2.91 31.45 38.38
C ASN A 32 -4.23 30.72 38.65
N SER A 33 -4.15 29.49 39.19
CA SER A 33 -4.80 29.16 40.48
C SER A 33 -4.28 27.84 41.05
N GLU A 34 -3.49 27.99 42.12
CA GLU A 34 -3.46 27.27 43.39
C GLU A 34 -3.39 25.73 43.51
N SER A 35 -2.48 25.38 44.41
CA SER A 35 -2.03 24.10 44.94
C SER A 35 -3.00 23.39 45.89
N SER A 36 -2.87 22.07 45.98
CA SER A 36 -2.83 21.40 47.29
C SER A 36 -2.03 20.08 47.25
N ASN A 37 -1.18 19.96 48.26
CA ASN A 37 -0.18 18.91 48.53
C ASN A 37 -0.76 17.58 49.04
N SER A 38 0.16 16.60 49.06
CA SER A 38 0.26 15.38 49.90
C SER A 38 -0.50 14.13 49.39
N THR A 39 0.00 12.89 49.49
CA THR A 39 1.07 12.31 50.31
C THR A 39 1.53 11.00 49.69
N SER A 40 2.80 10.65 49.87
CA SER A 40 3.40 9.36 49.54
C SER A 40 2.87 8.21 50.42
N SER A 41 2.59 7.06 49.82
CA SER A 41 2.60 5.76 50.53
C SER A 41 3.16 4.66 49.62
N ASN A 42 4.32 4.14 50.02
CA ASN A 42 4.94 2.93 49.48
C ASN A 42 4.11 1.69 49.88
N SER A 43 3.84 0.80 48.92
CA SER A 43 3.73 -0.64 49.20
C SER A 43 4.06 -1.48 47.97
N THR A 44 5.25 -2.07 48.01
CA THR A 44 5.53 -3.50 47.71
C THR A 44 5.17 -4.02 46.31
N THR A 45 6.05 -3.78 45.34
CA THR A 45 6.09 -4.53 44.08
C THR A 45 6.82 -5.86 44.30
N GLN A 46 6.07 -6.96 44.36
CA GLN A 46 6.63 -8.31 44.26
C GLN A 46 6.75 -8.65 42.77
N GLN A 47 7.98 -8.92 42.33
CA GLN A 47 8.32 -9.31 40.97
C GLN A 47 7.54 -10.56 40.52
N ILE A 48 6.79 -10.42 39.43
CA ILE A 48 6.50 -11.52 38.51
C ILE A 48 7.18 -11.13 37.20
N SER A 49 8.32 -11.76 36.94
CA SER A 49 8.97 -11.72 35.64
C SER A 49 8.22 -12.66 34.70
N GLU A 50 7.50 -12.09 33.73
CA GLU A 50 7.21 -12.79 32.50
C GLU A 50 7.58 -11.86 31.34
N ASP A 51 8.61 -12.27 30.59
CA ASP A 51 9.01 -11.71 29.31
C ASP A 51 7.87 -11.86 28.30
N VAL A 52 6.88 -10.96 28.37
CA VAL A 52 5.93 -10.72 27.29
C VAL A 52 6.46 -9.51 26.51
N PRO A 53 6.97 -9.70 25.28
CA PRO A 53 7.43 -8.56 24.48
C PRO A 53 6.27 -7.61 24.22
N GLU A 54 6.51 -6.30 24.36
CA GLU A 54 5.50 -5.28 24.07
C GLU A 54 4.89 -5.42 22.66
N PRO A 55 3.64 -4.98 22.42
CA PRO A 55 3.02 -4.95 21.08
C PRO A 55 3.87 -4.23 20.00
N SER A 56 4.74 -3.30 20.42
CA SER A 56 5.73 -2.62 19.57
C SER A 56 6.79 -3.58 19.00
N TYR A 57 7.16 -4.63 19.74
CA TYR A 57 8.06 -5.72 19.32
C TYR A 57 7.43 -6.64 18.26
N TYR A 58 6.10 -6.67 18.18
CA TYR A 58 5.37 -7.43 17.16
C TYR A 58 5.16 -6.63 15.86
N LEU A 59 5.07 -5.30 15.97
CA LEU A 59 5.14 -4.39 14.81
C LEU A 59 6.49 -4.43 14.10
N SER A 60 7.58 -4.82 14.78
CA SER A 60 8.87 -5.08 14.16
C SER A 60 9.00 -6.47 13.51
N TYR A 61 8.02 -7.38 13.63
CA TYR A 61 7.98 -8.55 12.73
C TYR A 61 7.46 -8.20 11.33
N VAL A 62 6.77 -7.05 11.20
CA VAL A 62 6.44 -6.42 9.90
C VAL A 62 7.59 -5.51 9.40
N HIS A 63 8.63 -5.34 10.23
CA HIS A 63 9.79 -4.51 9.98
C HIS A 63 11.02 -5.14 10.66
N GLN A 64 11.68 -6.13 10.03
CA GLN A 64 12.96 -6.59 10.57
C GLN A 64 13.93 -5.41 10.61
N PRO A 65 14.37 -4.97 11.80
CA PRO A 65 15.24 -3.83 11.87
C PRO A 65 16.60 -4.19 11.30
N SER A 66 17.04 -3.43 10.30
CA SER A 66 18.44 -3.42 9.89
C SER A 66 19.33 -3.05 11.08
N SER A 67 20.65 -3.26 10.99
CA SER A 67 21.61 -2.76 12.01
C SER A 67 21.44 -1.25 12.28
N GLN A 68 20.88 -0.52 11.31
CA GLN A 68 20.49 0.88 11.36
C GLN A 68 19.30 1.15 12.31
N GLU A 69 18.29 0.30 12.32
CA GLU A 69 17.08 0.48 13.15
C GLU A 69 17.33 0.16 14.64
N ALA A 70 18.32 -0.69 14.95
CA ALA A 70 18.79 -0.91 16.33
C ALA A 70 19.44 0.36 16.93
N THR A 71 20.22 1.09 16.12
CA THR A 71 20.81 2.39 16.49
C THR A 71 19.72 3.46 16.69
N ILE A 72 18.71 3.49 15.81
CA ILE A 72 17.56 4.39 15.93
C ILE A 72 16.76 4.10 17.20
N HIS A 73 16.54 2.82 17.54
CA HIS A 73 15.87 2.43 18.78
C HIS A 73 16.64 2.88 20.03
N GLN A 74 17.97 2.70 20.04
CA GLN A 74 18.82 3.14 21.14
C GLN A 74 18.79 4.67 21.33
N ILE A 75 18.78 5.44 20.24
CA ILE A 75 18.71 6.90 20.29
C ILE A 75 17.32 7.40 20.69
N SER A 76 16.25 6.75 20.23
CA SER A 76 14.87 7.08 20.61
C SER A 76 14.63 6.83 22.11
N LYS A 77 15.20 5.75 22.64
CA LYS A 77 15.22 5.46 24.08
C LYS A 77 15.94 6.56 24.87
N ASN A 78 17.11 7.00 24.40
CA ASN A 78 17.85 8.10 25.03
C ASN A 78 17.05 9.41 25.04
N LEU A 79 16.35 9.74 23.94
CA LEU A 79 15.50 10.94 23.85
C LEU A 79 14.29 10.87 24.79
N LEU A 80 13.65 9.71 24.90
CA LEU A 80 12.52 9.49 25.80
C LEU A 80 12.94 9.64 27.27
N GLU A 81 14.07 9.04 27.66
CA GLU A 81 14.63 9.16 29.02
C GLU A 81 14.97 10.62 29.37
N ILE A 82 15.57 11.37 28.44
CA ILE A 82 15.86 12.81 28.61
C ILE A 82 14.56 13.61 28.77
N THR A 83 13.53 13.30 27.97
CA THR A 83 12.23 13.97 28.01
C THR A 83 11.50 13.69 29.32
N GLN A 84 11.57 12.45 29.82
CA GLN A 84 10.99 12.06 31.12
C GLN A 84 11.67 12.78 32.29
N GLU A 85 13.00 13.00 32.25
CA GLU A 85 13.70 13.81 33.25
C GLU A 85 13.35 15.30 33.17
N LEU A 86 13.24 15.86 31.96
CA LEU A 86 12.82 17.26 31.77
C LEU A 86 11.42 17.53 32.32
N VAL A 87 10.52 16.57 32.19
CA VAL A 87 9.14 16.64 32.71
C VAL A 87 9.10 16.44 34.23
N SER A 88 9.99 15.64 34.81
CA SER A 88 9.99 15.36 36.26
C SER A 88 10.71 16.40 37.11
N PHE A 89 11.69 17.14 36.58
CA PHE A 89 12.46 18.13 37.36
C PHE A 89 12.03 19.60 37.14
N GLY A 90 11.23 19.87 36.12
CA GLY A 90 10.78 21.23 35.79
C GLY A 90 11.93 22.15 35.32
N PRO A 91 11.61 23.28 34.64
CA PRO A 91 12.58 24.06 33.86
C PRO A 91 13.55 24.93 34.68
N ARG A 92 13.81 24.63 35.97
CA ARG A 92 14.47 25.58 36.90
C ARG A 92 15.88 25.26 37.34
N SER A 93 16.48 24.12 36.98
CA SER A 93 17.91 23.91 37.22
C SER A 93 18.56 23.38 35.96
N GLY A 94 19.40 24.20 35.33
CA GLY A 94 20.22 23.81 34.17
C GLY A 94 21.30 22.76 34.46
N ASP A 95 21.21 22.05 35.59
CA ASP A 95 22.12 20.98 35.99
C ASP A 95 21.47 19.62 35.70
N PHE A 96 21.64 19.16 34.46
CA PHE A 96 21.35 17.77 34.11
C PHE A 96 22.37 16.84 34.79
N ASN A 97 21.93 15.67 35.27
CA ASN A 97 22.82 14.65 35.80
C ASN A 97 23.84 14.20 34.72
N THR A 98 25.03 13.77 35.14
CA THR A 98 26.16 13.34 34.29
C THR A 98 25.75 12.33 33.22
N THR A 99 24.77 11.47 33.50
CA THR A 99 24.22 10.52 32.53
C THR A 99 23.50 11.20 31.36
N VAL A 100 22.69 12.23 31.62
CA VAL A 100 22.00 13.01 30.57
C VAL A 100 22.99 13.89 29.80
N GLN A 101 23.97 14.48 30.49
CA GLN A 101 25.05 15.23 29.83
C GLN A 101 25.88 14.35 28.88
N ASN A 102 26.21 13.12 29.28
CA ASN A 102 26.93 12.17 28.45
C ASN A 102 26.10 11.75 27.22
N ARG A 103 24.80 11.50 27.38
CA ARG A 103 23.90 11.16 26.27
C ARG A 103 23.64 12.34 25.33
N LEU A 104 23.58 13.57 25.85
CA LEU A 104 23.51 14.79 25.04
C LEU A 104 24.81 15.02 24.26
N ALA A 105 25.96 14.70 24.84
CA ALA A 105 27.25 14.74 24.15
C ALA A 105 27.35 13.68 23.04
N GLU A 106 26.83 12.47 23.27
CA GLU A 106 26.70 11.44 22.24
C GLU A 106 25.83 11.90 21.06
N LEU A 107 24.67 12.52 21.33
CA LEU A 107 23.79 13.07 20.30
C LEU A 107 24.42 14.23 19.50
N ARG A 108 25.23 15.07 20.16
CA ARG A 108 25.95 16.19 19.52
C ARG A 108 27.07 15.75 18.59
N ASN A 109 27.60 14.55 18.80
CA ASN A 109 28.73 14.01 18.02
C ASN A 109 28.29 13.07 16.88
N LEU A 110 26.97 12.92 16.64
CA LEU A 110 26.49 12.12 15.53
C LEU A 110 26.86 12.76 14.18
N PRO A 111 27.42 11.99 13.22
CA PRO A 111 27.70 12.49 11.89
C PRO A 111 26.41 12.91 11.19
N PRO A 112 26.45 13.94 10.31
CA PRO A 112 25.27 14.46 9.61
C PRO A 112 24.44 13.41 8.85
N SER A 113 25.07 12.33 8.41
CA SER A 113 24.41 11.18 7.76
C SER A 113 23.53 10.40 8.72
N GLU A 114 23.98 10.15 9.95
CA GLU A 114 23.20 9.42 10.97
C GLU A 114 22.03 10.27 11.47
N VAL A 115 22.21 11.59 11.57
CA VAL A 115 21.12 12.53 11.88
C VAL A 115 20.06 12.54 10.77
N ALA A 116 20.47 12.54 9.50
CA ALA A 116 19.55 12.48 8.37
C ALA A 116 18.74 11.16 8.31
N GLU A 117 19.36 10.04 8.68
CA GLU A 117 18.71 8.74 8.79
C GLU A 117 17.77 8.66 10.00
N LEU A 118 18.14 9.27 11.13
CA LEU A 118 17.30 9.40 12.32
C LEU A 118 16.01 10.17 12.02
N LEU A 119 16.15 11.25 11.28
CA LEU A 119 15.05 12.08 10.80
C LEU A 119 14.17 11.24 9.87
N ALA A 120 14.74 10.52 8.90
CA ALA A 120 13.97 9.67 7.99
C ALA A 120 13.17 8.56 8.70
N ALA A 121 13.73 7.97 9.76
CA ALA A 121 13.07 6.93 10.56
C ALA A 121 11.93 7.46 11.45
N HIS A 122 11.97 8.74 11.84
CA HIS A 122 10.88 9.42 12.54
C HIS A 122 9.89 10.10 11.57
N GLY A 123 9.98 9.81 10.27
CA GLY A 123 9.15 10.39 9.23
C GLY A 123 9.50 11.84 8.87
N VAL A 124 10.60 12.37 9.40
CA VAL A 124 11.15 13.70 9.09
C VAL A 124 12.16 13.56 7.95
N ARG A 125 11.77 13.78 6.70
CA ARG A 125 12.79 14.07 5.66
C ARG A 125 13.16 15.55 5.78
N VAL A 126 14.45 15.87 5.81
CA VAL A 126 14.92 17.24 5.57
C VAL A 126 14.46 17.62 4.16
N PRO A 127 13.56 18.59 3.96
CA PRO A 127 13.30 19.07 2.61
C PRO A 127 14.57 19.75 2.13
N ARG A 128 15.16 19.23 1.06
CA ARG A 128 15.69 20.18 0.09
C ARG A 128 14.47 20.92 -0.44
N LYS A 129 14.30 22.18 0.01
CA LYS A 129 13.40 23.18 -0.59
C LYS A 129 13.80 23.37 -2.06
N ARG A 130 13.44 22.43 -2.92
CA ARG A 130 13.47 22.61 -4.37
C ARG A 130 12.02 22.63 -4.79
N GLY A 131 11.54 23.83 -5.12
CA GLY A 131 10.25 23.95 -5.77
C GLY A 131 10.24 23.10 -7.03
N ILE A 132 9.18 22.32 -7.23
CA ILE A 132 9.06 21.49 -8.43
C ILE A 132 8.67 22.41 -9.58
N THR A 133 9.49 22.44 -10.61
CA THR A 133 9.17 23.12 -11.87
C THR A 133 8.77 22.05 -12.86
N CYS A 134 7.51 22.08 -13.29
CA CYS A 134 7.02 21.20 -14.34
C CYS A 134 7.31 21.82 -15.70
N ASP A 135 7.87 21.03 -16.60
CA ASP A 135 7.81 21.37 -18.01
C ASP A 135 6.34 21.26 -18.46
N PHE A 136 5.90 22.19 -19.31
CA PHE A 136 4.55 22.19 -19.89
C PHE A 136 4.56 21.57 -21.30
N ASN A 137 5.73 21.54 -21.94
CA ASN A 137 5.96 20.98 -23.28
C ASN A 137 6.54 19.56 -23.22
N ALA A 138 7.08 19.17 -22.07
CA ALA A 138 7.42 17.81 -21.67
C ALA A 138 6.82 17.60 -20.25
N PRO A 139 6.56 16.38 -19.76
CA PRO A 139 7.03 15.13 -20.31
C PRO A 139 5.94 14.34 -21.02
N PHE A 140 6.34 13.68 -22.12
CA PHE A 140 5.58 12.62 -22.79
C PHE A 140 5.32 11.39 -21.89
N TYR A 141 6.04 11.28 -20.77
CA TYR A 141 6.00 10.17 -19.84
C TYR A 141 5.81 10.67 -18.40
N ARG A 142 5.20 9.85 -17.53
CA ARG A 142 5.12 10.16 -16.10
C ARG A 142 6.52 10.20 -15.47
N SER A 143 6.71 11.10 -14.51
CA SER A 143 7.86 11.01 -13.60
C SER A 143 7.81 9.71 -12.78
N MET A 144 8.94 9.33 -12.19
CA MET A 144 8.99 8.13 -11.34
C MET A 144 8.30 8.31 -9.99
N ASP A 145 8.29 9.53 -9.46
CA ASP A 145 7.66 9.86 -8.18
C ASP A 145 6.22 10.38 -8.33
N GLY A 146 5.67 10.42 -9.55
CA GLY A 146 4.31 10.91 -9.81
C GLY A 146 4.15 12.43 -9.79
N SER A 147 5.22 13.19 -9.51
CA SER A 147 5.22 14.65 -9.60
C SER A 147 4.82 15.16 -11.00
N CYS A 148 4.31 16.38 -11.06
CA CYS A 148 3.91 17.03 -12.31
C CYS A 148 2.80 16.31 -13.10
N ASN A 149 2.08 15.35 -12.49
CA ASN A 149 0.83 14.87 -13.08
C ASN A 149 -0.15 16.03 -13.22
N ASN A 150 -0.38 16.76 -12.14
CA ASN A 150 -1.08 18.04 -12.18
C ASN A 150 -0.05 19.16 -12.37
N LEU A 151 -0.30 20.04 -13.35
CA LEU A 151 0.62 21.12 -13.70
C LEU A 151 0.45 22.36 -12.81
N GLU A 152 -0.72 22.53 -12.20
CA GLU A 152 -0.99 23.59 -11.23
C GLU A 152 -0.61 23.18 -9.81
N HIS A 153 -0.77 21.89 -9.51
CA HIS A 153 -0.43 21.25 -8.24
C HIS A 153 0.56 20.09 -8.42
N PRO A 154 1.84 20.37 -8.76
CA PRO A 154 2.88 19.38 -9.01
C PRO A 154 3.01 18.25 -7.97
N CYS A 155 2.59 18.46 -6.72
CA CYS A 155 2.74 17.49 -5.64
C CYS A 155 1.55 16.53 -5.49
N TRP A 156 0.41 16.79 -6.14
CA TRP A 156 -0.77 15.94 -6.00
C TRP A 156 -0.52 14.54 -6.57
N GLY A 157 -0.69 13.52 -5.71
CA GLY A 157 -0.45 12.11 -6.04
C GLY A 157 1.03 11.71 -6.09
N LYS A 158 1.96 12.61 -5.76
CA LYS A 158 3.39 12.34 -5.71
C LYS A 158 3.73 11.40 -4.54
N SER A 159 4.70 10.50 -4.74
CA SER A 159 5.24 9.65 -3.69
C SER A 159 5.97 10.43 -2.62
N GLY A 160 5.91 9.93 -1.39
CA GLY A 160 6.50 10.58 -0.22
C GLY A 160 5.77 11.85 0.21
N GLU A 161 4.47 11.99 -0.13
CA GLU A 161 3.59 13.03 0.38
C GLU A 161 2.59 12.47 1.41
N PRO A 162 2.01 13.30 2.29
CA PRO A 162 0.98 12.85 3.21
C PRO A 162 -0.28 12.34 2.50
N TYR A 163 -1.01 11.42 3.12
CA TYR A 163 -2.34 11.05 2.65
C TYR A 163 -3.29 12.25 2.68
N GLN A 164 -4.26 12.26 1.78
CA GLN A 164 -5.35 13.24 1.84
C GLN A 164 -6.30 12.91 3.01
N ARG A 165 -6.82 13.94 3.67
CA ARG A 165 -7.89 13.83 4.67
C ARG A 165 -9.23 14.20 4.06
N TRP A 166 -10.20 13.29 4.12
CA TRP A 166 -11.60 13.62 3.82
C TRP A 166 -12.30 14.18 5.07
N LEU A 167 -11.98 13.61 6.24
CA LEU A 167 -12.38 14.12 7.54
C LEU A 167 -11.15 14.52 8.34
N GLN A 168 -11.34 15.48 9.26
CA GLN A 168 -10.30 15.84 10.23
C GLN A 168 -9.88 14.62 11.06
N PRO A 169 -8.58 14.49 11.38
CA PRO A 169 -8.10 13.39 12.21
C PRO A 169 -8.67 13.49 13.62
N VAL A 170 -8.97 12.34 14.23
CA VAL A 170 -9.49 12.24 15.60
C VAL A 170 -8.45 11.52 16.45
N TYR A 171 -7.79 12.27 17.34
CA TYR A 171 -6.80 11.76 18.28
C TYR A 171 -7.21 12.09 19.72
N ALA A 172 -6.82 11.24 20.66
CA ALA A 172 -7.20 11.39 22.07
C ALA A 172 -6.64 12.66 22.73
N ASP A 173 -5.50 13.15 22.26
CA ASP A 173 -4.84 14.37 22.74
C ASP A 173 -5.25 15.63 21.95
N GLY A 174 -6.10 15.48 20.93
CA GLY A 174 -6.50 16.57 20.03
C GLY A 174 -5.39 17.06 19.09
N HIS A 175 -4.22 16.42 19.06
CA HIS A 175 -3.13 16.81 18.16
C HIS A 175 -3.26 16.12 16.81
N HIS A 176 -2.90 16.83 15.74
CA HIS A 176 -3.05 16.31 14.38
C HIS A 176 -1.72 15.76 13.87
N ARG A 177 -1.74 14.51 13.39
CA ARG A 177 -0.62 13.88 12.68
C ARG A 177 -1.07 13.38 11.30
N GLU A 178 -0.25 13.64 10.29
CA GLU A 178 -0.46 13.14 8.93
C GLU A 178 0.53 12.04 8.58
N GLN A 179 0.01 10.87 8.20
CA GLN A 179 0.82 9.74 7.77
C GLN A 179 1.22 9.89 6.28
N MET A 180 2.38 9.35 5.94
CA MET A 180 2.95 9.47 4.60
C MET A 180 2.53 8.30 3.70
N ASN A 181 2.24 8.60 2.44
CA ASN A 181 2.21 7.61 1.38
C ASN A 181 3.58 7.56 0.71
N HIS A 182 4.26 6.43 0.77
CA HIS A 182 5.59 6.26 0.15
C HIS A 182 5.54 5.90 -1.34
N LEU A 183 4.35 5.64 -1.89
CA LEU A 183 4.15 5.27 -3.29
C LEU A 183 3.45 6.39 -4.05
N THR A 184 3.54 6.36 -5.38
CA THR A 184 2.69 7.20 -6.22
C THR A 184 1.22 6.85 -5.99
N ALA A 185 0.32 7.83 -6.08
CA ALA A 185 -1.12 7.57 -5.94
C ALA A 185 -1.70 6.87 -7.19
N PHE A 186 -1.10 7.13 -8.36
CA PHE A 186 -1.61 6.69 -9.65
C PHE A 186 -1.48 5.18 -9.84
N ILE A 187 -2.37 4.61 -10.66
CA ILE A 187 -2.18 3.27 -11.21
C ILE A 187 -1.22 3.41 -12.40
N ASP A 188 0.08 3.42 -12.12
CA ASP A 188 1.15 3.72 -13.09
C ASP A 188 2.23 2.62 -13.15
N ALA A 189 1.90 1.45 -12.61
CA ALA A 189 2.80 0.31 -12.44
C ALA A 189 4.06 0.62 -11.60
N SER A 190 3.99 1.57 -10.66
CA SER A 190 5.05 1.81 -9.65
C SER A 190 5.41 0.55 -8.85
N LEU A 191 4.50 -0.43 -8.73
CA LEU A 191 4.80 -1.74 -8.14
C LEU A 191 5.87 -2.54 -8.92
N VAL A 192 6.02 -2.26 -10.21
CA VAL A 192 7.03 -2.85 -11.10
C VAL A 192 8.27 -1.98 -11.16
N TYR A 193 8.09 -0.66 -11.30
CA TYR A 193 9.17 0.27 -11.65
C TYR A 193 9.76 1.08 -10.49
N GLY A 194 9.21 0.95 -9.28
CA GLY A 194 9.56 1.80 -8.14
C GLY A 194 8.84 3.15 -8.17
N SER A 195 9.01 3.93 -7.10
CA SER A 195 8.41 5.26 -6.94
C SER A 195 9.46 6.37 -6.92
N SER A 196 10.67 6.06 -7.40
CA SER A 196 11.80 6.99 -7.51
C SER A 196 12.73 6.61 -8.66
N GLU A 197 13.44 7.62 -9.16
CA GLU A 197 14.49 7.48 -10.17
C GLU A 197 15.62 6.53 -9.76
N GLU A 198 15.95 6.50 -8.47
CA GLU A 198 17.00 5.63 -7.93
C GLU A 198 16.57 4.16 -7.94
N GLU A 199 15.36 3.87 -7.44
CA GLU A 199 14.80 2.51 -7.45
C GLU A 199 14.65 1.99 -8.87
N MET A 200 14.10 2.82 -9.78
CA MET A 200 13.92 2.47 -11.18
C MET A 200 15.23 2.04 -11.85
N ARG A 201 16.33 2.78 -11.63
CA ARG A 201 17.65 2.41 -12.17
C ARG A 201 18.15 1.09 -11.61
N LYS A 202 17.94 0.80 -10.32
CA LYS A 202 18.36 -0.47 -9.70
C LYS A 202 17.58 -1.68 -10.23
N LEU A 203 16.41 -1.46 -10.84
CA LEU A 203 15.55 -2.53 -11.36
C LEU A 203 15.83 -2.87 -12.83
N ARG A 204 16.64 -2.06 -13.53
CA ARG A 204 16.93 -2.21 -14.97
C ARG A 204 18.28 -2.91 -15.22
N GLU A 205 18.40 -3.52 -16.39
CA GLU A 205 19.66 -4.11 -16.87
C GLU A 205 20.73 -3.02 -17.13
N HIS A 206 21.96 -3.46 -17.38
CA HIS A 206 23.10 -2.60 -17.73
C HIS A 206 23.33 -1.44 -16.74
N GLY A 207 23.25 -1.74 -15.43
CA GLY A 207 23.47 -0.75 -14.38
C GLY A 207 22.46 0.40 -14.38
N GLY A 208 21.25 0.16 -14.89
CA GLY A 208 20.17 1.15 -14.90
C GLY A 208 19.94 1.87 -16.22
N THR A 209 20.62 1.45 -17.29
CA THR A 209 20.55 2.09 -18.61
C THR A 209 19.84 1.26 -19.68
N GLY A 210 19.68 -0.05 -19.45
CA GLY A 210 18.98 -0.94 -20.38
C GLY A 210 17.48 -0.69 -20.41
N ALA A 211 16.84 -0.98 -21.54
CA ALA A 211 15.40 -0.89 -21.70
C ALA A 211 14.66 -2.00 -20.95
N LYS A 212 15.31 -3.14 -20.69
CA LYS A 212 14.76 -4.26 -19.94
C LYS A 212 14.92 -4.09 -18.44
N LEU A 213 14.00 -4.71 -17.70
CA LEU A 213 14.16 -5.00 -16.29
C LEU A 213 15.15 -6.15 -16.12
N ALA A 214 16.00 -6.05 -15.10
CA ALA A 214 16.92 -7.11 -14.73
C ALA A 214 16.14 -8.35 -14.27
N MET A 215 16.59 -9.54 -14.67
CA MET A 215 15.96 -10.81 -14.31
C MET A 215 17.01 -11.86 -13.92
N ASP A 216 16.64 -12.76 -13.02
CA ASP A 216 17.38 -13.98 -12.66
C ASP A 216 16.84 -15.15 -13.49
N TYR A 217 17.74 -15.93 -14.11
CA TYR A 217 17.44 -17.09 -14.95
C TYR A 217 18.04 -18.40 -14.37
N SER A 218 18.59 -18.37 -13.16
CA SER A 218 19.36 -19.47 -12.55
C SER A 218 18.60 -20.79 -12.40
N THR A 219 17.27 -20.73 -12.38
CA THR A 219 16.39 -21.90 -12.21
C THR A 219 15.84 -22.45 -13.53
N GLY A 220 16.24 -21.87 -14.67
CA GLY A 220 15.65 -22.14 -15.99
C GLY A 220 14.40 -21.29 -16.31
N TRP A 221 13.87 -20.56 -15.33
CA TRP A 221 12.77 -19.61 -15.47
C TRP A 221 13.21 -18.19 -15.10
N SER A 222 12.50 -17.19 -15.62
CA SER A 222 12.81 -15.78 -15.37
C SER A 222 12.03 -15.22 -14.17
N TYR A 223 12.76 -14.67 -13.20
CA TYR A 223 12.23 -13.98 -12.02
C TYR A 223 12.87 -12.61 -11.84
N PRO A 224 12.27 -11.70 -11.04
CA PRO A 224 12.99 -10.50 -10.64
C PRO A 224 14.27 -10.87 -9.88
N PRO A 225 15.30 -10.01 -9.87
CA PRO A 225 16.61 -10.34 -9.32
C PRO A 225 16.51 -10.61 -7.83
N ARG A 226 17.37 -11.47 -7.29
CA ARG A 226 17.38 -11.77 -5.86
C ARG A 226 18.16 -10.71 -5.07
N LYS A 227 17.63 -10.31 -3.91
CA LYS A 227 18.27 -9.47 -2.89
C LYS A 227 19.37 -10.28 -2.17
N ASP A 228 20.19 -9.61 -1.37
CA ASP A 228 21.25 -10.30 -0.61
C ASP A 228 20.71 -11.16 0.55
N ARG A 229 19.53 -10.82 1.08
CA ARG A 229 18.96 -11.47 2.27
C ARG A 229 17.82 -12.43 1.93
N PRO A 230 17.71 -13.57 2.64
CA PRO A 230 16.57 -14.47 2.55
C PRO A 230 15.28 -13.79 3.02
N CYS A 231 14.14 -14.15 2.41
CA CYS A 231 12.82 -13.69 2.86
C CYS A 231 12.43 -14.26 4.22
N LYS A 232 12.81 -15.50 4.47
CA LYS A 232 12.57 -16.19 5.74
C LYS A 232 13.86 -16.86 6.18
N ALA A 233 14.23 -16.63 7.43
CA ALA A 233 15.40 -17.28 8.02
C ALA A 233 15.16 -18.79 8.10
N GLY A 234 16.09 -19.57 7.57
CA GLY A 234 16.06 -21.03 7.62
C GLY A 234 17.22 -21.62 6.85
N GLN A 235 17.76 -22.73 7.36
CA GLN A 235 18.71 -23.54 6.59
C GLN A 235 17.93 -24.29 5.52
N SER A 236 18.22 -23.99 4.26
CA SER A 236 17.65 -24.70 3.13
C SER A 236 18.71 -24.85 2.05
N ILE A 237 18.62 -25.94 1.31
CA ILE A 237 19.41 -26.20 0.09
C ILE A 237 18.96 -25.24 -1.03
N CYS A 238 17.85 -24.52 -0.81
CA CYS A 238 17.25 -23.59 -1.74
C CYS A 238 17.78 -22.15 -1.60
N ASP A 239 17.88 -21.43 -2.72
CA ASP A 239 18.00 -19.98 -2.69
C ASP A 239 16.67 -19.34 -2.27
N LYS A 240 16.58 -18.96 -0.99
CA LYS A 240 15.40 -18.30 -0.38
C LYS A 240 15.49 -16.77 -0.39
N ARG A 241 16.41 -16.19 -1.15
CA ARG A 241 16.56 -14.73 -1.26
C ARG A 241 15.32 -14.11 -1.89
N CYS A 242 14.89 -13.00 -1.29
CA CYS A 242 13.75 -12.24 -1.79
C CYS A 242 14.00 -11.67 -3.16
N PHE A 243 12.96 -11.57 -3.95
CA PHE A 243 12.97 -10.80 -5.18
C PHE A 243 13.07 -9.30 -4.91
N HIS A 244 13.81 -8.63 -5.78
CA HIS A 244 13.96 -7.19 -5.87
C HIS A 244 12.96 -6.69 -6.91
N ALA A 245 11.98 -5.91 -6.45
CA ALA A 245 10.87 -5.39 -7.26
C ALA A 245 10.60 -3.92 -6.87
N GLY A 246 9.77 -3.24 -7.66
CA GLY A 246 9.38 -1.85 -7.42
C GLY A 246 8.61 -1.60 -6.12
N GLU A 247 8.13 -2.64 -5.45
CA GLU A 247 7.43 -2.55 -4.17
C GLU A 247 8.03 -3.49 -3.13
N ARG A 248 8.24 -3.00 -1.90
CA ARG A 248 9.00 -3.72 -0.86
C ARG A 248 8.31 -4.98 -0.34
N ARG A 249 6.97 -5.05 -0.41
CA ARG A 249 6.13 -6.17 0.04
C ARG A 249 5.89 -7.19 -1.07
N ALA A 250 6.53 -7.07 -2.24
CA ALA A 250 6.40 -8.03 -3.34
C ALA A 250 6.61 -9.50 -2.93
N ASN A 251 7.33 -9.76 -1.84
CA ASN A 251 7.65 -11.09 -1.32
C ASN A 251 6.82 -11.49 -0.10
N GLU A 252 5.74 -10.77 0.22
CA GLU A 252 4.91 -11.07 1.39
C GLU A 252 4.33 -12.48 1.33
N ASN A 253 3.96 -12.94 0.13
CA ASN A 253 3.59 -14.32 -0.16
C ASN A 253 3.98 -14.67 -1.62
N PRO A 254 4.08 -15.97 -1.97
CA PRO A 254 4.48 -16.39 -3.32
C PRO A 254 3.48 -15.95 -4.40
N PHE A 255 2.18 -15.86 -4.13
CA PHE A 255 1.22 -15.41 -5.15
C PHE A 255 1.42 -13.95 -5.54
N LEU A 256 1.75 -13.09 -4.57
CA LEU A 256 2.10 -11.69 -4.84
C LEU A 256 3.41 -11.59 -5.63
N ALA A 257 4.44 -12.36 -5.25
CA ALA A 257 5.69 -12.44 -6.00
C ALA A 257 5.47 -12.92 -7.45
N ALA A 258 4.49 -13.81 -7.65
CA ALA A 258 4.13 -14.28 -8.97
C ALA A 258 3.51 -13.19 -9.85
N LEU A 259 2.63 -12.35 -9.29
CA LEU A 259 2.09 -11.18 -10.00
C LEU A 259 3.19 -10.19 -10.38
N HIS A 260 4.11 -9.87 -9.45
CA HIS A 260 5.26 -9.01 -9.75
C HIS A 260 6.13 -9.57 -10.87
N THR A 261 6.38 -10.88 -10.85
CA THR A 261 7.14 -11.57 -11.90
C THR A 261 6.44 -11.47 -13.26
N MET A 262 5.13 -11.75 -13.30
CA MET A 262 4.35 -11.69 -14.54
C MET A 262 4.41 -10.30 -15.19
N TRP A 263 4.30 -9.23 -14.40
CA TRP A 263 4.42 -7.86 -14.91
C TRP A 263 5.83 -7.50 -15.38
N ALA A 264 6.87 -8.01 -14.72
CA ALA A 264 8.25 -7.82 -15.17
C ALA A 264 8.53 -8.57 -16.49
N ARG A 265 7.98 -9.78 -16.64
CA ARG A 265 8.03 -10.53 -17.91
C ARG A 265 7.30 -9.80 -19.03
N GLU A 266 6.12 -9.24 -18.77
CA GLU A 266 5.36 -8.48 -19.77
C GLU A 266 6.13 -7.25 -20.25
N HIS A 267 6.80 -6.54 -19.34
CA HIS A 267 7.69 -5.45 -19.72
C HIS A 267 8.80 -5.94 -20.69
N ASN A 268 9.56 -6.97 -20.30
CA ASN A 268 10.67 -7.46 -21.12
C ASN A 268 10.19 -8.01 -22.48
N ARG A 269 9.03 -8.66 -22.53
CA ARG A 269 8.40 -9.14 -23.78
C ARG A 269 8.07 -7.98 -24.72
N LEU A 270 7.51 -6.89 -24.19
CA LEU A 270 7.20 -5.69 -24.97
C LEU A 270 8.46 -4.95 -25.43
N VAL A 271 9.51 -4.91 -24.60
CA VAL A 271 10.82 -4.36 -25.00
C VAL A 271 11.38 -5.13 -26.19
N ASP A 272 11.36 -6.46 -26.15
CA ASP A 272 11.85 -7.30 -27.26
C ASP A 272 11.03 -7.07 -28.54
N ALA A 273 9.70 -7.03 -28.41
CA ALA A 273 8.82 -6.84 -29.56
C ALA A 273 8.97 -5.45 -30.21
N LEU A 274 9.24 -4.41 -29.42
CA LEU A 274 9.39 -3.04 -29.91
C LEU A 274 10.84 -2.64 -30.21
N ARG A 275 11.83 -3.50 -29.92
CA ARG A 275 13.24 -3.22 -30.22
C ARG A 275 13.50 -2.98 -31.71
N VAL A 276 12.71 -3.60 -32.59
CA VAL A 276 12.78 -3.41 -34.05
C VAL A 276 12.53 -1.96 -34.50
N ARG A 277 11.96 -1.10 -33.64
CA ARG A 277 11.76 0.33 -33.93
C ARG A 277 13.04 1.16 -33.91
N GLY A 278 14.13 0.61 -33.35
CA GLY A 278 15.43 1.29 -33.31
C GLY A 278 15.48 2.51 -32.36
N TRP A 279 14.55 2.60 -31.41
CA TRP A 279 14.57 3.65 -30.41
C TRP A 279 15.74 3.50 -29.44
N PRO A 280 16.27 4.61 -28.88
CA PRO A 280 17.22 4.54 -27.77
C PRO A 280 16.63 3.77 -26.57
N GLU A 281 17.48 3.05 -25.83
CA GLU A 281 17.05 2.20 -24.70
C GLU A 281 16.19 2.96 -23.67
N GLU A 282 16.51 4.22 -23.38
CA GLU A 282 15.71 5.06 -22.47
C GLU A 282 14.31 5.36 -23.00
N THR A 283 14.21 5.63 -24.31
CA THR A 283 12.91 5.86 -24.95
C THR A 283 12.09 4.58 -24.96
N LEU A 284 12.71 3.45 -25.33
CA LEU A 284 12.07 2.15 -25.35
C LEU A 284 11.55 1.75 -23.95
N PHE A 285 12.35 1.94 -22.90
CA PHE A 285 11.94 1.73 -21.51
C PHE A 285 10.67 2.51 -21.17
N HIS A 286 10.66 3.82 -21.43
CA HIS A 286 9.55 4.69 -21.06
C HIS A 286 8.29 4.45 -21.89
N VAL A 287 8.41 4.11 -23.18
CA VAL A 287 7.27 3.69 -24.01
C VAL A 287 6.66 2.41 -23.44
N VAL A 288 7.48 1.39 -23.14
CA VAL A 288 6.97 0.13 -22.59
C VAL A 288 6.37 0.33 -21.20
N ARG A 289 7.02 1.10 -20.31
CA ARG A 289 6.48 1.46 -18.99
C ARG A 289 5.09 2.08 -19.12
N LYS A 290 4.91 2.99 -20.07
CA LYS A 290 3.62 3.63 -20.35
C LYS A 290 2.56 2.63 -20.82
N ILE A 291 2.91 1.69 -21.70
CA ILE A 291 2.01 0.62 -22.16
C ILE A 291 1.59 -0.27 -20.98
N VAL A 292 2.55 -0.73 -20.18
CA VAL A 292 2.27 -1.58 -19.01
C VAL A 292 1.37 -0.88 -18.00
N GLY A 293 1.63 0.40 -17.71
CA GLY A 293 0.76 1.21 -16.85
C GLY A 293 -0.67 1.32 -17.39
N ALA A 294 -0.83 1.52 -18.70
CA ALA A 294 -2.14 1.58 -19.36
C ALA A 294 -2.89 0.24 -19.32
N VAL A 295 -2.19 -0.88 -19.55
CA VAL A 295 -2.77 -2.23 -19.44
C VAL A 295 -3.23 -2.50 -18.01
N MET A 296 -2.43 -2.12 -17.01
CA MET A 296 -2.80 -2.25 -15.60
C MET A 296 -4.03 -1.40 -15.25
N GLN A 297 -4.06 -0.14 -15.67
CA GLN A 297 -5.25 0.72 -15.55
C GLN A 297 -6.49 0.08 -16.17
N HIS A 298 -6.36 -0.39 -17.41
CA HIS A 298 -7.47 -0.99 -18.14
C HIS A 298 -8.05 -2.21 -17.41
N ILE A 299 -7.19 -3.17 -17.03
CA ILE A 299 -7.60 -4.39 -16.31
C ILE A 299 -8.26 -4.05 -14.97
N THR A 300 -7.69 -3.11 -14.21
CA THR A 300 -8.26 -2.72 -12.92
C THR A 300 -9.69 -2.18 -13.05
N TYR A 301 -9.95 -1.31 -14.03
CA TYR A 301 -11.28 -0.70 -14.18
C TYR A 301 -12.27 -1.54 -15.01
N LYS A 302 -11.79 -2.44 -15.87
CA LYS A 302 -12.63 -3.34 -16.68
C LYS A 302 -13.02 -4.60 -15.92
N GLU A 303 -12.05 -5.25 -15.29
CA GLU A 303 -12.23 -6.61 -14.78
C GLU A 303 -12.36 -6.61 -13.25
N TYR A 304 -11.55 -5.84 -12.53
CA TYR A 304 -11.58 -5.89 -11.07
C TYR A 304 -12.68 -5.01 -10.45
N LEU A 305 -12.68 -3.71 -10.74
CA LEU A 305 -13.50 -2.73 -10.03
C LEU A 305 -15.02 -2.97 -10.12
N PRO A 306 -15.60 -3.39 -11.26
CA PRO A 306 -17.04 -3.68 -11.34
C PRO A 306 -17.49 -4.81 -10.42
N ARG A 307 -16.62 -5.80 -10.14
CA ARG A 307 -16.94 -6.89 -9.19
C ARG A 307 -16.96 -6.41 -7.75
N ILE A 308 -16.16 -5.38 -7.44
CA ILE A 308 -16.07 -4.82 -6.09
C ILE A 308 -17.26 -3.91 -5.80
N LEU A 309 -17.62 -3.05 -6.75
CA LEU A 309 -18.67 -2.03 -6.58
C LEU A 309 -20.06 -2.47 -7.03
N GLY A 310 -20.15 -3.50 -7.88
CA GLY A 310 -21.32 -3.79 -8.71
C GLY A 310 -21.24 -3.09 -10.06
N GLU A 311 -21.59 -3.80 -11.15
CA GLU A 311 -21.50 -3.30 -12.53
C GLU A 311 -22.33 -2.03 -12.74
N GLU A 312 -23.58 -2.02 -12.27
CA GLU A 312 -24.49 -0.89 -12.41
C GLU A 312 -23.93 0.39 -11.77
N LEU A 313 -23.39 0.28 -10.55
CA LEU A 313 -22.81 1.43 -9.85
C LEU A 313 -21.52 1.90 -10.53
N ALA A 314 -20.67 0.97 -10.97
CA ALA A 314 -19.45 1.29 -11.70
C ALA A 314 -19.76 2.06 -13.00
N ASP A 315 -20.82 1.69 -13.72
CA ASP A 315 -21.28 2.37 -14.93
C ASP A 315 -21.85 3.77 -14.63
N ILE A 316 -22.74 3.89 -13.63
CA ILE A 316 -23.34 5.17 -13.22
C ILE A 316 -22.25 6.18 -12.83
N LEU A 317 -21.22 5.73 -12.13
CA LEU A 317 -20.09 6.56 -11.72
C LEU A 317 -19.04 6.78 -12.82
N GLN A 318 -19.25 6.23 -14.02
CA GLN A 318 -18.33 6.25 -15.15
C GLN A 318 -16.95 5.67 -14.79
N LEU A 319 -16.92 4.67 -13.92
CA LEU A 319 -15.71 3.95 -13.52
C LEU A 319 -15.42 2.80 -14.49
N SER A 320 -16.43 2.16 -15.06
CA SER A 320 -16.23 1.17 -16.12
C SER A 320 -15.53 1.75 -17.35
N VAL A 321 -14.85 0.89 -18.10
CA VAL A 321 -14.17 1.22 -19.35
C VAL A 321 -14.66 0.32 -20.49
N PRO A 322 -14.78 0.82 -21.73
CA PRO A 322 -14.39 2.16 -22.21
C PRO A 322 -15.27 3.29 -21.69
N THR A 323 -14.67 4.43 -21.39
CA THR A 323 -15.40 5.60 -20.85
C THR A 323 -15.91 6.48 -21.98
N LYS A 324 -17.23 6.62 -22.10
CA LYS A 324 -17.81 7.53 -23.09
C LYS A 324 -17.45 8.98 -22.76
N ASN A 325 -16.87 9.70 -23.73
CA ASN A 325 -16.49 11.11 -23.60
C ASN A 325 -15.57 11.40 -22.40
N TYR A 326 -14.58 10.54 -22.14
CA TYR A 326 -13.60 10.77 -21.08
C TYR A 326 -12.97 12.17 -21.15
N ARG A 327 -12.85 12.82 -19.99
CA ARG A 327 -12.13 14.08 -19.84
C ARG A 327 -11.37 14.12 -18.51
N TYR A 328 -10.08 14.45 -18.59
CA TYR A 328 -9.26 14.78 -17.43
C TYR A 328 -9.73 16.09 -16.78
N ASP A 329 -9.85 16.11 -15.45
CA ASP A 329 -10.19 17.29 -14.67
C ASP A 329 -9.00 17.69 -13.78
N PRO A 330 -8.30 18.81 -14.08
CA PRO A 330 -7.17 19.28 -13.29
C PRO A 330 -7.54 19.78 -11.88
N ASN A 331 -8.84 19.93 -11.56
CA ASN A 331 -9.27 20.35 -10.22
C ASN A 331 -9.45 19.16 -9.26
N LEU A 332 -9.38 17.93 -9.77
CA LEU A 332 -9.47 16.73 -8.94
C LEU A 332 -8.09 16.39 -8.39
N ASN A 333 -8.01 16.23 -7.06
CA ASN A 333 -6.80 15.78 -6.38
C ASN A 333 -6.77 14.24 -6.35
N PRO A 334 -5.86 13.57 -7.08
CA PRO A 334 -5.75 12.11 -7.10
C PRO A 334 -5.05 11.52 -5.86
N THR A 335 -4.58 12.34 -4.92
CA THR A 335 -3.88 11.85 -3.72
C THR A 335 -4.71 10.83 -2.96
N ILE A 336 -4.09 9.74 -2.51
CA ILE A 336 -4.81 8.69 -1.79
C ILE A 336 -5.35 9.24 -0.46
N TYR A 337 -6.63 9.04 -0.20
CA TYR A 337 -7.24 9.32 1.09
C TYR A 337 -6.72 8.36 2.16
N ASN A 338 -6.45 8.90 3.35
CA ASN A 338 -6.03 8.10 4.50
C ASN A 338 -7.04 7.00 4.81
N VAL A 339 -8.34 7.32 4.79
CA VAL A 339 -9.42 6.35 5.04
C VAL A 339 -9.46 5.20 4.02
N PHE A 340 -9.09 5.47 2.76
CA PHE A 340 -9.06 4.46 1.70
C PHE A 340 -7.96 3.44 1.98
N ALA A 341 -6.73 3.92 2.21
CA ALA A 341 -5.56 3.05 2.43
C ALA A 341 -5.57 2.34 3.80
N THR A 342 -6.15 2.98 4.81
CA THR A 342 -6.07 2.52 6.20
C THR A 342 -7.24 1.61 6.60
N ALA A 343 -8.42 1.78 5.99
CA ALA A 343 -9.61 1.02 6.33
C ALA A 343 -10.28 0.38 5.10
N ALA A 344 -10.86 1.19 4.21
CA ALA A 344 -11.83 0.67 3.23
C ALA A 344 -11.21 -0.32 2.24
N PHE A 345 -10.02 -0.03 1.70
CA PHE A 345 -9.35 -0.92 0.73
C PHE A 345 -8.62 -2.11 1.38
N ARG A 346 -8.77 -2.29 2.70
CA ARG A 346 -8.31 -3.48 3.44
C ARG A 346 -9.38 -4.57 3.57
N TYR A 347 -10.56 -4.36 2.96
CA TYR A 347 -11.63 -5.36 2.93
C TYR A 347 -11.14 -6.74 2.42
N GLY A 348 -10.16 -6.75 1.50
CA GLY A 348 -9.60 -7.97 0.92
C GLY A 348 -8.95 -8.90 1.95
N HIS A 349 -8.60 -8.40 3.13
CA HIS A 349 -8.11 -9.24 4.22
C HIS A 349 -9.14 -10.26 4.74
N SER A 350 -10.45 -9.95 4.63
CA SER A 350 -11.53 -10.89 4.97
C SER A 350 -11.66 -12.00 3.91
N SER A 351 -11.38 -11.68 2.64
CA SER A 351 -11.49 -12.64 1.53
C SER A 351 -10.36 -13.69 1.46
N LEU A 352 -9.39 -13.65 2.38
CA LEU A 352 -8.25 -14.56 2.40
C LEU A 352 -8.66 -15.96 2.87
N SER A 353 -8.27 -16.98 2.09
CA SER A 353 -8.50 -18.39 2.44
C SER A 353 -7.44 -18.94 3.40
N GLU A 354 -7.74 -20.03 4.09
CA GLU A 354 -6.76 -20.72 4.95
C GLU A 354 -5.63 -21.39 4.16
N ARG A 355 -5.94 -21.84 2.94
CA ARG A 355 -4.99 -22.47 2.01
C ARG A 355 -5.22 -21.92 0.63
N TYR A 356 -4.15 -21.78 -0.13
CA TYR A 356 -4.21 -21.40 -1.53
C TYR A 356 -3.75 -22.57 -2.40
N GLN A 357 -4.61 -22.97 -3.34
CA GLN A 357 -4.36 -24.06 -4.25
C GLN A 357 -3.14 -23.77 -5.12
N ARG A 358 -2.48 -24.87 -5.54
CA ARG A 358 -1.37 -24.91 -6.50
C ARG A 358 -1.71 -25.97 -7.52
N VAL A 359 -1.41 -25.74 -8.80
CA VAL A 359 -1.61 -26.78 -9.83
C VAL A 359 -0.77 -28.01 -9.47
N GLY A 360 -1.35 -29.20 -9.63
CA GLY A 360 -0.70 -30.48 -9.33
C GLY A 360 -0.74 -30.91 -7.86
N HIS A 361 -1.26 -30.07 -6.95
CA HIS A 361 -1.52 -30.50 -5.56
C HIS A 361 -2.88 -31.20 -5.45
N MET A 362 -2.98 -32.21 -4.58
CA MET A 362 -4.28 -32.79 -4.25
C MET A 362 -5.13 -31.78 -3.45
N PRO A 363 -6.46 -31.82 -3.56
CA PRO A 363 -7.34 -30.97 -2.75
C PRO A 363 -6.99 -31.06 -1.26
N GLY A 364 -6.74 -29.91 -0.63
CA GLY A 364 -6.42 -29.82 0.80
C GLY A 364 -4.95 -30.05 1.17
N THR A 365 -4.07 -30.39 0.22
CA THR A 365 -2.64 -30.64 0.52
C THR A 365 -1.74 -29.42 0.32
N SER A 366 -2.25 -28.33 -0.26
CA SER A 366 -1.51 -27.07 -0.35
C SER A 366 -1.19 -26.52 1.04
N PRO A 367 -0.02 -25.86 1.25
CA PRO A 367 0.33 -25.20 2.50
C PRO A 367 -0.76 -24.29 3.08
N LEU A 368 -0.73 -24.14 4.40
CA LEU A 368 -1.50 -23.08 5.08
C LEU A 368 -0.91 -21.72 4.71
N LEU A 369 -1.77 -20.70 4.63
CA LEU A 369 -1.35 -19.33 4.32
C LEU A 369 -0.27 -18.81 5.30
N SER A 370 -0.32 -19.18 6.58
CA SER A 370 0.74 -18.84 7.55
C SER A 370 2.12 -19.38 7.18
N GLY A 371 2.16 -20.52 6.46
CA GLY A 371 3.38 -21.12 5.92
C GLY A 371 3.86 -20.48 4.62
N ASP A 372 2.98 -19.78 3.90
CA ASP A 372 3.27 -19.11 2.64
C ASP A 372 3.90 -17.72 2.84
N PHE A 373 3.69 -17.09 4.01
CA PHE A 373 4.28 -15.78 4.28
C PHE A 373 5.81 -15.80 4.20
N PHE A 374 6.34 -14.92 3.34
CA PHE A 374 7.76 -14.78 3.03
C PHE A 374 8.44 -16.07 2.57
N ASN A 375 7.67 -17.03 2.06
CA ASN A 375 8.18 -18.31 1.60
C ASN A 375 8.34 -18.33 0.07
N MET A 376 9.56 -18.63 -0.39
CA MET A 376 9.93 -18.71 -1.80
C MET A 376 10.20 -20.14 -2.28
N ASP A 377 9.75 -21.16 -1.52
CA ASP A 377 9.97 -22.57 -1.85
C ASP A 377 9.40 -22.97 -3.23
N ASP A 378 8.28 -22.37 -3.64
CA ASP A 378 7.67 -22.59 -4.97
C ASP A 378 8.61 -22.21 -6.13
N TYR A 379 9.61 -21.36 -5.89
CA TYR A 379 10.56 -20.85 -6.90
C TYR A 379 11.90 -21.59 -6.94
N CYS A 380 12.05 -22.63 -6.12
CA CYS A 380 13.35 -23.20 -5.80
C CYS A 380 13.96 -24.02 -6.94
N SER A 381 13.31 -25.13 -7.25
CA SER A 381 13.68 -26.09 -8.31
C SER A 381 12.42 -26.49 -9.06
N PRO A 382 11.74 -25.51 -9.67
CA PRO A 382 10.42 -25.74 -10.21
C PRO A 382 10.50 -26.64 -11.46
N HIS A 383 9.62 -27.63 -11.55
CA HIS A 383 9.58 -28.57 -12.69
C HIS A 383 8.83 -27.98 -13.91
N SER A 384 7.97 -26.99 -13.67
CA SER A 384 7.23 -26.17 -14.64
C SER A 384 7.28 -24.70 -14.20
N ASP A 385 6.72 -23.76 -14.95
CA ASP A 385 6.68 -22.37 -14.50
C ASP A 385 5.86 -22.24 -13.19
N PRO A 386 6.46 -21.83 -12.05
CA PRO A 386 5.71 -21.71 -10.82
C PRO A 386 4.69 -20.58 -10.89
N ILE A 387 4.90 -19.58 -11.76
CA ILE A 387 3.94 -18.49 -11.96
C ILE A 387 2.63 -19.02 -12.52
N ALA A 388 2.71 -19.90 -13.52
CA ALA A 388 1.56 -20.58 -14.10
C ALA A 388 0.81 -21.38 -13.04
N SER A 389 1.53 -22.18 -12.24
CA SER A 389 0.93 -23.01 -11.20
C SER A 389 0.22 -22.18 -10.13
N LEU A 390 0.87 -21.13 -9.62
CA LEU A 390 0.33 -20.29 -8.57
C LEU A 390 -0.88 -19.48 -9.07
N LEU A 391 -0.74 -18.75 -10.18
CA LEU A 391 -1.79 -17.84 -10.65
C LEU A 391 -2.96 -18.55 -11.31
N SER A 392 -2.73 -19.65 -12.03
CA SER A 392 -3.84 -20.43 -12.59
C SER A 392 -4.66 -21.06 -11.49
N ALA A 393 -4.03 -21.61 -10.45
CA ALA A 393 -4.75 -22.20 -9.32
C ALA A 393 -5.68 -21.18 -8.64
N GLN A 394 -5.25 -19.92 -8.52
CA GLN A 394 -6.08 -18.85 -7.97
C GLN A 394 -7.33 -18.56 -8.83
N ALA A 395 -7.26 -18.76 -10.14
CA ALA A 395 -8.42 -18.59 -11.03
C ALA A 395 -9.48 -19.71 -10.87
N TYR A 396 -9.20 -20.79 -10.13
CA TYR A 396 -10.16 -21.86 -9.83
C TYR A 396 -10.74 -21.78 -8.42
N GLN A 397 -9.97 -21.23 -7.49
CA GLN A 397 -10.34 -21.23 -6.09
C GLN A 397 -11.29 -20.07 -5.77
N HIS A 398 -12.39 -20.37 -5.09
CA HIS A 398 -13.25 -19.34 -4.51
C HIS A 398 -12.51 -18.55 -3.42
N ALA A 399 -12.56 -17.23 -3.51
CA ALA A 399 -12.22 -16.35 -2.39
C ALA A 399 -13.21 -16.53 -1.23
N GLN A 400 -12.79 -16.23 0.00
CA GLN A 400 -13.72 -16.14 1.12
C GLN A 400 -14.66 -14.96 0.93
N ARG A 401 -15.86 -15.06 1.51
CA ARG A 401 -16.80 -13.93 1.56
C ARG A 401 -16.18 -12.77 2.33
N VAL A 402 -16.43 -11.55 1.88
CA VAL A 402 -16.08 -10.34 2.64
C VAL A 402 -17.14 -10.14 3.73
N ASP A 403 -16.74 -10.38 4.98
CA ASP A 403 -17.54 -10.19 6.18
C ASP A 403 -16.63 -10.05 7.44
N ASN A 404 -17.22 -10.19 8.63
CA ASN A 404 -16.49 -10.09 9.90
C ASN A 404 -15.80 -11.40 10.33
N LEU A 405 -15.81 -12.44 9.50
CA LEU A 405 -15.10 -13.69 9.71
C LEU A 405 -13.81 -13.68 8.90
N PHE A 406 -12.71 -13.95 9.59
CA PHE A 406 -11.38 -13.94 9.00
C PHE A 406 -10.75 -15.32 9.20
N SER A 407 -9.95 -15.73 8.22
CA SER A 407 -9.15 -16.95 8.32
C SER A 407 -8.25 -16.91 9.55
N ARG A 408 -8.18 -18.02 10.30
CA ARG A 408 -7.29 -18.14 11.46
C ARG A 408 -5.82 -17.93 11.10
N GLN A 409 -5.48 -18.14 9.84
CA GLN A 409 -4.11 -17.93 9.34
C GLN A 409 -3.68 -16.46 9.41
N VAL A 410 -4.64 -15.51 9.46
CA VAL A 410 -4.35 -14.08 9.60
C VAL A 410 -4.79 -13.47 10.91
N THR A 411 -5.64 -14.13 11.71
CA THR A 411 -6.02 -13.64 13.06
C THR A 411 -5.20 -14.25 14.20
N ASN A 412 -4.60 -15.43 14.00
CA ASN A 412 -3.86 -16.14 15.06
C ASN A 412 -2.43 -16.51 14.67
N HIS A 413 -2.12 -16.52 13.36
CA HIS A 413 -0.88 -17.05 12.83
C HIS A 413 -0.21 -16.13 11.80
N LEU A 414 -0.61 -14.85 11.74
CA LEU A 414 -0.01 -13.91 10.79
C LEU A 414 1.49 -13.79 11.10
N PHE A 415 2.33 -14.05 10.09
CA PHE A 415 3.79 -14.03 10.17
C PHE A 415 4.38 -14.91 11.29
N ALA A 416 3.68 -15.98 11.67
CA ALA A 416 4.19 -16.97 12.60
C ALA A 416 5.54 -17.55 12.12
N LYS A 417 6.49 -17.71 13.05
CA LYS A 417 7.83 -18.23 12.73
C LYS A 417 7.77 -19.65 12.15
N LYS A 418 6.97 -20.51 12.78
CA LYS A 418 6.68 -21.86 12.31
C LYS A 418 5.18 -22.05 12.12
N MET A 419 4.82 -23.06 11.33
CA MET A 419 3.43 -23.44 11.13
C MET A 419 2.79 -23.80 12.49
N ASN A 420 1.59 -23.26 12.74
CA ASN A 420 0.82 -23.39 13.98
C ASN A 420 1.39 -22.66 15.22
N ASP A 421 2.54 -21.98 15.13
CA ASP A 421 2.98 -21.09 16.21
C ASP A 421 2.01 -19.90 16.34
N PRO A 422 1.83 -19.32 17.54
CA PRO A 422 1.17 -18.04 17.69
C PRO A 422 1.84 -16.98 16.82
N GLY A 423 1.02 -16.20 16.11
CA GLY A 423 1.42 -15.06 15.31
C GLY A 423 0.62 -13.82 15.66
N LEU A 424 0.63 -12.86 14.75
CA LEU A 424 -0.12 -11.63 14.88
C LEU A 424 -1.59 -11.82 14.49
N ASP A 425 -2.40 -10.80 14.81
CA ASP A 425 -3.79 -10.69 14.38
C ASP A 425 -3.96 -9.49 13.44
N LEU A 426 -4.18 -9.77 12.15
CA LEU A 426 -4.38 -8.78 11.11
C LEU A 426 -5.65 -7.95 11.31
N PHE A 427 -6.72 -8.55 11.83
CA PHE A 427 -7.97 -7.83 12.09
C PHE A 427 -7.77 -6.80 13.19
N SER A 428 -7.16 -7.23 14.30
CA SER A 428 -6.79 -6.35 15.41
C SER A 428 -5.79 -5.25 14.97
N ILE A 429 -4.82 -5.59 14.13
CA ILE A 429 -3.90 -4.60 13.53
C ILE A 429 -4.64 -3.57 12.69
N ASN A 430 -5.66 -3.95 11.91
CA ASN A 430 -6.42 -2.99 11.10
C ASN A 430 -7.22 -2.01 11.96
N ILE A 431 -7.85 -2.49 13.04
CA ILE A 431 -8.52 -1.64 14.03
C ILE A 431 -7.51 -0.67 14.66
N GLN A 432 -6.41 -1.21 15.20
CA GLN A 432 -5.40 -0.40 15.86
C GLN A 432 -4.74 0.60 14.91
N ARG A 433 -4.57 0.24 13.63
CA ARG A 433 -4.05 1.15 12.60
C ARG A 433 -5.03 2.27 12.27
N GLY A 434 -6.34 1.99 12.29
CA GLY A 434 -7.36 3.02 12.16
C GLY A 434 -7.24 4.10 13.23
N ARG A 435 -7.00 3.68 14.48
CA ARG A 435 -6.78 4.59 15.62
C ARG A 435 -5.45 5.34 15.53
N ASP A 436 -4.36 4.66 15.17
CA ASP A 436 -3.04 5.26 14.91
C ASP A 436 -3.10 6.36 13.83
N HIS A 437 -3.95 6.17 12.83
CA HIS A 437 -4.17 7.15 11.77
C HIS A 437 -5.22 8.22 12.12
N GLY A 438 -5.81 8.17 13.31
CA GLY A 438 -6.85 9.10 13.74
C GLY A 438 -8.07 9.09 12.82
N LEU A 439 -8.51 7.91 12.36
CA LEU A 439 -9.72 7.81 11.55
C LEU A 439 -10.95 8.11 12.41
N ALA A 440 -11.88 8.90 11.86
CA ALA A 440 -13.17 9.12 12.52
C ALA A 440 -13.97 7.82 12.67
N PRO A 441 -14.85 7.72 13.68
CA PRO A 441 -15.69 6.55 13.90
C PRO A 441 -16.60 6.22 12.71
N TYR A 442 -17.02 4.95 12.63
CA TYR A 442 -17.87 4.40 11.58
C TYR A 442 -19.11 5.25 11.27
N THR A 443 -19.85 5.66 12.31
CA THR A 443 -21.08 6.44 12.13
C THR A 443 -20.85 7.77 11.43
N LYS A 444 -19.68 8.40 11.64
CA LYS A 444 -19.33 9.65 10.96
C LYS A 444 -19.11 9.45 9.45
N TRP A 445 -18.51 8.34 9.06
CA TRP A 445 -18.32 8.00 7.65
C TRP A 445 -19.65 7.71 6.95
N ARG A 446 -20.60 7.07 7.63
CA ARG A 446 -21.96 6.91 7.12
C ARG A 446 -22.59 8.26 6.77
N GLU A 447 -22.49 9.24 7.67
CA GLU A 447 -23.05 10.59 7.44
C GLU A 447 -22.42 11.27 6.23
N VAL A 448 -21.08 11.23 6.09
CA VAL A 448 -20.37 11.86 4.97
C VAL A 448 -20.70 11.19 3.64
N CYS A 449 -20.94 9.88 3.66
CA CYS A 449 -21.40 9.13 2.51
C CYS A 449 -22.89 9.33 2.20
N GLY A 450 -23.58 10.21 2.92
CA GLY A 450 -25.00 10.50 2.71
C GLY A 450 -25.94 9.36 3.10
N LEU A 451 -25.45 8.40 3.90
CA LEU A 451 -26.26 7.28 4.37
C LEU A 451 -27.16 7.71 5.54
N PRO A 452 -28.30 7.02 5.76
CA PRO A 452 -29.17 7.32 6.89
C PRO A 452 -28.43 7.31 8.22
N LYS A 453 -28.72 8.32 9.05
CA LYS A 453 -28.16 8.46 10.39
C LYS A 453 -28.66 7.31 11.27
N VAL A 454 -27.74 6.76 12.04
CA VAL A 454 -28.00 5.72 13.05
C VAL A 454 -27.97 6.37 14.43
N LYS A 455 -29.02 6.17 15.22
CA LYS A 455 -29.22 6.76 16.54
C LYS A 455 -28.93 5.78 17.67
N ASP A 456 -29.23 4.50 17.43
CA ASP A 456 -28.93 3.41 18.33
C ASP A 456 -28.49 2.16 17.54
N TYR A 457 -28.09 1.11 18.25
CA TYR A 457 -27.63 -0.14 17.65
C TYR A 457 -28.71 -0.84 16.81
N SER A 458 -30.00 -0.64 17.10
CA SER A 458 -31.08 -1.30 16.36
C SER A 458 -31.23 -0.75 14.93
N ASP A 459 -30.81 0.49 14.68
CA ASP A 459 -30.76 1.06 13.34
C ASP A 459 -29.76 0.33 12.42
N LEU A 460 -28.76 -0.37 13.00
CA LEU A 460 -27.76 -1.13 12.24
C LEU A 460 -28.30 -2.42 11.63
N ARG A 461 -29.48 -2.90 12.04
CA ARG A 461 -30.08 -4.17 11.59
C ARG A 461 -30.30 -4.24 10.08
N HIS A 462 -30.49 -3.09 9.44
CA HIS A 462 -30.63 -2.99 7.99
C HIS A 462 -29.30 -3.13 7.24
N TYR A 463 -28.18 -3.02 7.95
CA TYR A 463 -26.85 -2.88 7.36
C TYR A 463 -25.89 -4.00 7.76
N MET A 464 -26.12 -4.72 8.86
CA MET A 464 -25.25 -5.82 9.28
C MET A 464 -26.02 -6.88 10.08
N PRO A 465 -25.51 -8.13 10.23
CA PRO A 465 -26.19 -9.18 10.96
C PRO A 465 -26.39 -8.88 12.45
N GLU A 466 -27.52 -9.30 13.04
CA GLU A 466 -27.86 -9.05 14.46
C GLU A 466 -26.75 -9.47 15.43
N HIS A 467 -26.21 -10.68 15.26
CA HIS A 467 -25.16 -11.20 16.14
C HIS A 467 -23.86 -10.37 16.08
N VAL A 468 -23.62 -9.61 15.01
CA VAL A 468 -22.50 -8.68 14.91
C VAL A 468 -22.80 -7.40 15.68
N ILE A 469 -24.03 -6.89 15.57
CA ILE A 469 -24.51 -5.72 16.33
C ILE A 469 -24.41 -5.99 17.83
N GLU A 470 -24.85 -7.16 18.28
CA GLU A 470 -24.74 -7.58 19.69
C GLU A 470 -23.29 -7.61 20.17
N ARG A 471 -22.35 -8.12 19.35
CA ARG A 471 -20.92 -8.14 19.67
C ARG A 471 -20.31 -6.74 19.71
N LEU A 472 -20.67 -5.88 18.76
CA LEU A 472 -20.25 -4.47 18.77
C LEU A 472 -20.78 -3.76 20.03
N ALA A 473 -22.05 -3.94 20.36
CA ALA A 473 -22.65 -3.38 21.57
C ALA A 473 -22.00 -3.91 22.85
N ALA A 474 -21.59 -5.18 22.88
CA ALA A 474 -20.86 -5.76 24.00
C ALA A 474 -19.45 -5.17 24.17
N VAL A 475 -18.76 -4.86 23.06
CA VAL A 475 -17.38 -4.33 23.07
C VAL A 475 -17.34 -2.83 23.33
N TYR A 476 -18.16 -2.05 22.62
CA TYR A 476 -18.17 -0.58 22.73
C TYR A 476 -19.14 -0.08 23.81
N GLY A 477 -19.98 -0.96 24.35
CA GLY A 477 -20.98 -0.65 25.35
C GLY A 477 -22.26 0.00 24.78
N PRO A 478 -23.33 0.10 25.58
CA PRO A 478 -24.63 0.59 25.13
C PRO A 478 -24.61 2.04 24.59
N ALA A 479 -23.70 2.88 25.10
CA ALA A 479 -23.55 4.27 24.66
C ALA A 479 -22.45 4.45 23.59
N GLY A 480 -21.71 3.39 23.24
CA GLY A 480 -20.53 3.47 22.37
C GLY A 480 -20.80 3.36 20.87
N LEU A 481 -22.05 3.53 20.41
CA LEU A 481 -22.40 3.45 18.98
C LEU A 481 -21.50 4.37 18.13
N HIS A 482 -21.26 5.59 18.61
CA HIS A 482 -20.48 6.59 17.90
C HIS A 482 -18.96 6.43 18.09
N GLU A 483 -18.51 5.40 18.81
CA GLU A 483 -17.10 5.08 19.03
C GLU A 483 -16.63 3.87 18.19
N ILE A 484 -17.55 3.22 17.46
CA ILE A 484 -17.22 2.02 16.68
C ILE A 484 -16.15 2.35 15.62
N ASP A 485 -15.06 1.60 15.64
CA ASP A 485 -13.98 1.74 14.66
C ASP A 485 -14.48 1.46 13.24
N LEU A 486 -14.09 2.31 12.28
CA LEU A 486 -14.55 2.21 10.90
C LEU A 486 -14.30 0.83 10.29
N PHE A 487 -13.12 0.23 10.50
CA PHE A 487 -12.80 -1.05 9.88
C PHE A 487 -13.72 -2.17 10.38
N ALA A 488 -13.94 -2.24 11.68
CA ALA A 488 -14.73 -3.29 12.32
C ALA A 488 -16.18 -3.31 11.81
N ALA A 489 -16.84 -2.15 11.79
CA ALA A 489 -18.22 -2.06 11.30
C ALA A 489 -18.31 -2.06 9.76
N GLY A 490 -17.40 -1.37 9.06
CA GLY A 490 -17.46 -1.23 7.61
C GLY A 490 -17.31 -2.55 6.86
N VAL A 491 -16.45 -3.46 7.34
CA VAL A 491 -16.32 -4.82 6.74
C VAL A 491 -17.48 -5.74 7.11
N SER A 492 -18.23 -5.40 8.17
CA SER A 492 -19.38 -6.17 8.65
C SER A 492 -20.68 -5.82 7.95
N GLU A 493 -20.69 -4.79 7.11
CA GLU A 493 -21.89 -4.38 6.38
C GLU A 493 -22.29 -5.41 5.32
N PHE A 494 -23.59 -5.57 5.11
CA PHE A 494 -24.12 -6.34 3.99
C PHE A 494 -23.65 -5.72 2.66
N PRO A 495 -23.18 -6.54 1.71
CA PRO A 495 -22.75 -6.04 0.41
C PRO A 495 -23.86 -5.30 -0.34
N VAL A 496 -23.49 -4.28 -1.10
CA VAL A 496 -24.37 -3.64 -2.09
C VAL A 496 -24.72 -4.63 -3.20
N ASN A 497 -25.81 -4.37 -3.93
CA ASN A 497 -26.25 -5.25 -5.02
C ASN A 497 -25.14 -5.43 -6.08
N GLY A 498 -24.80 -6.68 -6.40
CA GLY A 498 -23.77 -7.02 -7.37
C GLY A 498 -22.32 -6.70 -6.95
N GLY A 499 -22.10 -6.10 -5.78
CA GLY A 499 -20.77 -5.77 -5.25
C GLY A 499 -20.36 -6.66 -4.08
N LEU A 500 -19.12 -6.47 -3.60
CA LEU A 500 -18.58 -7.19 -2.44
C LEU A 500 -18.58 -6.36 -1.15
N LEU A 501 -18.72 -5.04 -1.27
CA LEU A 501 -18.57 -4.11 -0.15
C LEU A 501 -19.91 -3.59 0.33
N GLY A 502 -20.02 -3.32 1.63
CA GLY A 502 -21.13 -2.57 2.17
C GLY A 502 -21.15 -1.10 1.73
N PRO A 503 -22.29 -0.40 1.90
CA PRO A 503 -22.49 0.95 1.38
C PRO A 503 -21.42 1.97 1.84
N THR A 504 -20.91 1.86 3.06
CA THR A 504 -19.88 2.78 3.57
C THR A 504 -18.55 2.59 2.85
N PHE A 505 -18.07 1.35 2.72
CA PHE A 505 -16.84 1.06 2.01
C PHE A 505 -16.99 1.29 0.50
N THR A 506 -18.13 0.97 -0.10
CA THR A 506 -18.45 1.27 -1.51
C THR A 506 -18.32 2.77 -1.79
N CYS A 507 -18.86 3.63 -0.93
CA CYS A 507 -18.71 5.08 -1.04
C CYS A 507 -17.24 5.52 -1.04
N ILE A 508 -16.45 5.05 -0.05
CA ILE A 508 -15.04 5.44 0.09
C ILE A 508 -14.20 4.95 -1.10
N VAL A 509 -14.38 3.68 -1.47
CA VAL A 509 -13.61 3.04 -2.55
C VAL A 509 -13.96 3.66 -3.90
N SER A 510 -15.24 3.79 -4.23
CA SER A 510 -15.66 4.39 -5.50
C SER A 510 -15.22 5.85 -5.64
N HIS A 511 -15.25 6.62 -4.56
CA HIS A 511 -14.77 8.01 -4.55
C HIS A 511 -13.26 8.07 -4.85
N GLN A 512 -12.44 7.23 -4.22
CA GLN A 512 -11.00 7.20 -4.51
C GLN A 512 -10.71 6.81 -5.97
N PHE A 513 -11.34 5.76 -6.49
CA PHE A 513 -11.13 5.33 -7.88
C PHE A 513 -11.59 6.41 -8.87
N LYS A 514 -12.66 7.16 -8.57
CA LYS A 514 -13.05 8.32 -9.39
C LYS A 514 -11.94 9.36 -9.48
N LEU A 515 -11.31 9.70 -8.37
CA LEU A 515 -10.18 10.64 -8.35
C LEU A 515 -8.96 10.11 -9.09
N LEU A 516 -8.65 8.81 -8.96
CA LEU A 516 -7.54 8.18 -9.66
C LEU A 516 -7.73 8.11 -11.18
N LYS A 517 -8.98 8.04 -11.65
CA LYS A 517 -9.31 8.00 -13.08
C LYS A 517 -9.36 9.40 -13.71
N PHE A 518 -10.10 10.31 -13.09
CA PHE A 518 -10.39 11.63 -13.67
C PHE A 518 -9.39 12.71 -13.27
N GLY A 519 -8.69 12.54 -12.14
CA GLY A 519 -7.60 13.42 -11.68
C GLY A 519 -6.22 13.03 -12.21
N ASP A 520 -6.15 12.11 -13.17
CA ASP A 520 -4.90 11.60 -13.72
C ASP A 520 -4.67 12.08 -15.16
N ARG A 521 -3.74 13.03 -15.36
CA ARG A 521 -3.42 13.61 -16.68
C ARG A 521 -2.93 12.56 -17.68
N PHE A 522 -2.37 11.45 -17.22
CA PHE A 522 -1.81 10.39 -18.06
C PHE A 522 -2.69 9.12 -18.05
N TRP A 523 -3.96 9.22 -17.63
CA TRP A 523 -4.95 8.15 -17.82
C TRP A 523 -4.96 7.70 -19.28
N TYR A 524 -5.01 6.39 -19.53
CA TYR A 524 -4.75 5.86 -20.86
C TYR A 524 -5.79 6.30 -21.92
N GLU A 525 -7.03 6.62 -21.53
CA GLU A 525 -8.06 7.16 -22.45
C GLU A 525 -7.96 8.68 -22.64
N ASN A 526 -7.01 9.36 -21.99
CA ASN A 526 -6.85 10.80 -22.16
C ASN A 526 -6.17 11.13 -23.51
N THR A 527 -6.95 11.69 -24.43
CA THR A 527 -6.50 12.09 -25.78
C THR A 527 -6.02 13.55 -25.89
N HIS A 528 -5.88 14.26 -24.76
CA HIS A 528 -5.53 15.68 -24.72
C HIS A 528 -4.16 16.00 -24.09
N ASN A 529 -3.37 14.99 -23.72
CA ASN A 529 -2.02 15.20 -23.20
C ASN A 529 -0.93 14.96 -24.28
N PRO A 530 0.27 15.57 -24.17
CA PRO A 530 1.34 15.41 -25.17
C PRO A 530 1.78 13.97 -25.39
N GLY A 531 1.73 13.15 -24.34
CA GLY A 531 2.04 11.72 -24.36
C GLY A 531 0.80 10.85 -24.53
N LYS A 532 -0.25 11.27 -25.25
CA LYS A 532 -1.45 10.43 -25.45
C LYS A 532 -1.17 9.15 -26.25
N PHE A 533 -2.06 8.18 -26.13
CA PHE A 533 -2.14 7.08 -27.09
C PHE A 533 -3.02 7.50 -28.27
N SER A 534 -2.81 6.91 -29.45
CA SER A 534 -3.75 7.03 -30.57
C SER A 534 -5.03 6.26 -30.28
N ASN A 535 -6.10 6.51 -31.04
CA ASN A 535 -7.36 5.77 -30.87
C ASN A 535 -7.18 4.28 -31.15
N GLU A 536 -6.33 3.92 -32.11
CA GLU A 536 -5.99 2.55 -32.45
C GLU A 536 -5.21 1.86 -31.32
N GLN A 537 -4.24 2.57 -30.72
CA GLN A 537 -3.50 2.08 -29.56
C GLN A 537 -4.44 1.87 -28.36
N ILE A 538 -5.36 2.80 -28.10
CA ILE A 538 -6.38 2.66 -27.03
C ILE A 538 -7.28 1.45 -27.30
N ALA A 539 -7.78 1.31 -28.52
CA ALA A 539 -8.62 0.17 -28.90
C ALA A 539 -7.88 -1.17 -28.76
N SER A 540 -6.57 -1.20 -29.01
CA SER A 540 -5.73 -2.37 -28.79
C SER A 540 -5.55 -2.69 -27.29
N ILE A 541 -5.26 -1.68 -26.46
CA ILE A 541 -5.17 -1.83 -25.00
C ILE A 541 -6.49 -2.35 -24.42
N GLN A 542 -7.63 -1.85 -24.92
CA GLN A 542 -8.97 -2.23 -24.45
C GLN A 542 -9.35 -3.71 -24.68
N LYS A 543 -8.61 -4.42 -25.53
CA LYS A 543 -8.79 -5.86 -25.74
C LYS A 543 -8.12 -6.68 -24.65
N THR A 544 -7.10 -6.14 -24.00
CA THR A 544 -6.27 -6.88 -23.05
C THR A 544 -7.08 -7.31 -21.83
N THR A 545 -6.81 -8.51 -21.33
CA THR A 545 -7.39 -9.10 -20.11
C THR A 545 -6.27 -9.68 -19.24
N LEU A 546 -6.51 -9.84 -17.94
CA LEU A 546 -5.53 -10.49 -17.07
C LEU A 546 -5.27 -11.96 -17.48
N ALA A 547 -6.27 -12.63 -18.06
CA ALA A 547 -6.12 -13.95 -18.69
C ALA A 547 -5.09 -13.93 -19.83
N SER A 548 -5.17 -12.94 -20.72
CA SER A 548 -4.24 -12.79 -21.84
C SER A 548 -2.80 -12.51 -21.39
N LEU A 549 -2.62 -11.75 -20.30
CA LEU A 549 -1.31 -11.54 -19.71
C LEU A 549 -0.72 -12.84 -19.17
N LEU A 550 -1.51 -13.64 -18.47
CA LEU A 550 -1.07 -14.92 -17.96
C LEU A 550 -0.65 -15.84 -19.12
N CYS A 551 -1.49 -15.96 -20.14
CA CYS A 551 -1.22 -16.79 -21.33
C CYS A 551 0.07 -16.43 -22.08
N ARG A 552 0.44 -15.15 -22.19
CA ARG A 552 1.63 -14.74 -22.97
C ARG A 552 2.91 -14.62 -22.15
N ASN A 553 2.83 -14.72 -20.82
CA ASN A 553 3.98 -14.55 -19.92
C ASN A 553 4.31 -15.81 -19.08
N THR A 554 3.59 -16.90 -19.30
CA THR A 554 3.76 -18.17 -18.59
C THR A 554 3.53 -19.36 -19.51
N ASP A 555 3.74 -20.59 -19.02
CA ASP A 555 3.51 -21.84 -19.76
C ASP A 555 2.06 -22.37 -19.67
N VAL A 556 1.11 -21.56 -19.17
CA VAL A 556 -0.32 -21.91 -19.09
C VAL A 556 -0.90 -22.21 -20.48
N GLN A 557 -1.58 -23.35 -20.60
CA GLN A 557 -2.19 -23.79 -21.86
C GLN A 557 -3.68 -23.45 -21.96
N GLU A 558 -4.42 -23.51 -20.85
CA GLU A 558 -5.86 -23.26 -20.80
C GLU A 558 -6.26 -22.56 -19.50
N ILE A 559 -7.06 -21.50 -19.60
CA ILE A 559 -7.52 -20.66 -18.48
C ILE A 559 -8.93 -20.12 -18.78
N HIS A 560 -9.65 -19.67 -17.75
CA HIS A 560 -10.90 -18.93 -17.91
C HIS A 560 -10.71 -17.64 -18.69
N ARG A 561 -11.73 -17.22 -19.46
CA ARG A 561 -11.69 -15.93 -20.17
C ARG A 561 -11.65 -14.76 -19.20
N ASN A 562 -12.37 -14.86 -18.08
CA ASN A 562 -12.26 -13.94 -16.97
C ASN A 562 -11.72 -14.67 -15.75
N ILE A 563 -10.53 -14.30 -15.28
CA ILE A 563 -9.89 -14.99 -14.16
C ILE A 563 -10.39 -14.55 -12.78
N PHE A 564 -11.19 -13.47 -12.72
CA PHE A 564 -11.80 -13.02 -11.48
C PHE A 564 -13.10 -13.75 -11.16
N ASP A 565 -13.66 -14.48 -12.13
CA ASP A 565 -14.85 -15.31 -11.96
C ASP A 565 -14.44 -16.78 -11.94
N VAL A 566 -15.08 -17.56 -11.08
CA VAL A 566 -14.90 -19.02 -11.08
C VAL A 566 -15.55 -19.68 -12.29
N GLU A 567 -15.26 -20.97 -12.48
CA GLU A 567 -15.81 -21.75 -13.58
C GLU A 567 -17.34 -21.77 -13.56
N SER A 568 -17.95 -21.45 -14.70
CA SER A 568 -19.40 -21.49 -14.90
C SER A 568 -19.70 -21.73 -16.38
N PRO A 569 -20.95 -22.07 -16.76
CA PRO A 569 -21.32 -22.21 -18.17
C PRO A 569 -21.02 -20.95 -19.01
N SER A 570 -20.98 -19.77 -18.39
CA SER A 570 -20.64 -18.49 -19.02
C SER A 570 -19.15 -18.11 -18.95
N ASN A 571 -18.34 -18.83 -18.15
CA ASN A 571 -16.91 -18.58 -17.98
C ASN A 571 -16.15 -19.91 -17.98
N LEU A 572 -16.17 -20.59 -19.12
CA LEU A 572 -15.46 -21.85 -19.31
C LEU A 572 -13.98 -21.61 -19.60
N ARG A 573 -13.16 -22.62 -19.30
CA ARG A 573 -11.77 -22.67 -19.72
C ARG A 573 -11.68 -22.78 -21.23
N VAL A 574 -10.72 -22.07 -21.80
CA VAL A 574 -10.42 -22.14 -23.23
C VAL A 574 -8.91 -22.17 -23.44
N PRO A 575 -8.44 -22.69 -24.59
CA PRO A 575 -7.04 -22.61 -24.96
C PRO A 575 -6.52 -21.17 -24.98
N CYS A 576 -5.31 -20.96 -24.46
CA CYS A 576 -4.64 -19.66 -24.49
C CYS A 576 -4.50 -19.11 -25.91
N SER A 577 -4.35 -19.98 -26.92
CA SER A 577 -4.37 -19.57 -28.34
C SER A 577 -5.68 -18.89 -28.76
N ALA A 578 -6.82 -19.32 -28.23
CA ALA A 578 -8.11 -18.69 -28.49
C ALA A 578 -8.22 -17.32 -27.81
N ILE A 579 -7.75 -17.21 -26.56
CA ILE A 579 -7.72 -15.93 -25.81
C ILE A 579 -6.82 -14.93 -26.53
N LEU A 580 -5.58 -15.30 -26.85
CA LEU A 580 -4.60 -14.40 -27.46
C LEU A 580 -5.03 -13.90 -28.83
N ARG A 581 -5.72 -14.73 -29.63
CA ARG A 581 -6.28 -14.30 -30.93
C ARG A 581 -7.25 -13.12 -30.81
N GLU A 582 -7.96 -13.00 -29.69
CA GLU A 582 -9.02 -12.00 -29.48
C GLU A 582 -8.54 -10.81 -28.64
N THR A 583 -7.61 -11.05 -27.72
CA THR A 583 -7.29 -10.13 -26.62
C THR A 583 -5.83 -9.66 -26.60
N ASP A 584 -4.98 -10.15 -27.50
CA ASP A 584 -3.58 -9.75 -27.48
C ASP A 584 -3.37 -8.30 -27.95
N LEU A 585 -2.32 -7.68 -27.39
CA LEU A 585 -1.95 -6.31 -27.67
C LEU A 585 -1.19 -6.24 -29.00
N ASP A 586 -1.76 -5.54 -29.98
CA ASP A 586 -1.08 -5.30 -31.26
C ASP A 586 0.02 -4.25 -31.11
N VAL A 587 1.24 -4.71 -30.87
CA VAL A 587 2.46 -3.90 -30.74
C VAL A 587 2.85 -3.18 -32.04
N ASN A 588 2.27 -3.55 -33.20
CA ASN A 588 2.59 -2.91 -34.46
C ASN A 588 2.08 -1.46 -34.54
N LEU A 589 1.09 -1.12 -33.70
CA LEU A 589 0.49 0.22 -33.59
C LEU A 589 1.40 1.27 -32.94
N TRP A 590 2.61 0.91 -32.54
CA TRP A 590 3.63 1.82 -32.01
C TRP A 590 4.73 2.05 -33.05
N PRO A 591 4.56 3.03 -33.98
CA PRO A 591 5.35 3.17 -35.20
C PRO A 591 6.85 3.35 -35.00
#